data_AF-A0A1F4VC64-F1
#
_entry.id   AF-A0A1F4VC64-F1
#
_cell.length_a   1.000
_cell.length_b   1.000
_cell.length_c   1.000
_cell.angle_alpha   90.00
_cell.angle_beta   90.00
_cell.angle_gamma   90.00
#
_symmetry.space_group_name_H-M   'P 1'
#
loop_
_entity.id
_entity.type
_entity.pdbx_description
1 polymer ?
#
loop_
_entity_poly.entity_id
_entity_poly.type
_entity_poly.pdbx_seq_one_letter_code
_entity_poly.pdbx_strand_id
1 'polypeptide(L)'
;MKKGWVLLILKIVIFLGVLFALYYFLFLRPRTILVRNLVKLQSELSKNRGGLAENRIFIVEFARLDPKDPNFLFKKEQALGIIQRTNKEGLERVKEAKTGDLLIRGESGNTSKIPTFPPRGRASVGMADSLDGGLARSVEALYGKTENVLNRQGSVVEKLSGLGSSLSSIYYYDPKTDLESLDVVSQKEELIARSEAAIKGLSRISAGLKEQTGDLSTDSVQNEIDKTVESLSVFINLLKNGDYQGAKDERSEISNQFQRLKEEAFELELSVIKSDGTVKLLTDETNLILEYDFYLEKIDSVINTRI
;
A
#
# COMPACT_ATOMS: atom_id res chain seq x y z
N MET A 1 37.29 21.99 -63.62
CA MET A 1 36.33 20.85 -63.60
C MET A 1 35.27 21.05 -64.69
N LYS A 2 35.05 20.06 -65.56
CA LYS A 2 34.00 20.15 -66.60
C LYS A 2 32.63 20.25 -65.91
N LYS A 3 31.78 21.22 -66.28
CA LYS A 3 30.46 21.49 -65.68
C LYS A 3 29.58 20.22 -65.49
N GLY A 4 29.74 19.21 -66.37
CA GLY A 4 29.04 17.93 -66.25
C GLY A 4 29.38 17.11 -64.99
N TRP A 5 30.60 17.20 -64.47
CA TRP A 5 31.00 16.48 -63.25
C TRP A 5 30.34 17.05 -61.99
N VAL A 6 30.18 18.38 -61.94
CA VAL A 6 29.52 19.05 -60.81
C VAL A 6 28.05 18.67 -60.73
N LEU A 7 27.35 18.62 -61.86
CA LEU A 7 25.95 18.17 -61.93
C LEU A 7 25.78 16.69 -61.56
N LEU A 8 26.75 15.84 -61.93
CA LEU A 8 26.72 14.42 -61.59
C LEU A 8 26.93 14.19 -60.09
N ILE A 9 27.90 14.88 -59.47
CA ILE A 9 28.11 14.84 -58.02
C ILE A 9 26.86 15.34 -57.27
N LEU A 10 26.25 16.43 -57.73
CA LEU A 10 25.02 16.95 -57.11
C LEU A 10 23.87 15.94 -57.14
N LYS A 11 23.66 15.24 -58.27
CA LYS A 11 22.63 14.18 -58.38
C LYS A 11 22.90 13.01 -57.44
N ILE A 12 24.16 12.60 -57.28
CA ILE A 12 24.55 11.53 -56.36
C ILE A 12 24.28 11.94 -54.91
N VAL A 13 24.61 13.16 -54.52
CA VAL A 13 24.35 13.69 -53.17
C VAL A 13 22.85 13.76 -52.88
N ILE A 14 22.05 14.25 -53.83
CA ILE A 14 20.58 14.28 -53.67
C ILE A 14 20.02 12.86 -53.55
N PHE A 15 20.48 11.92 -54.39
CA PHE A 15 20.04 10.53 -54.34
C PHE A 15 20.39 9.86 -53.00
N LEU A 16 21.62 10.04 -52.50
CA LEU A 16 22.04 9.59 -51.17
C LEU A 16 21.18 10.23 -50.08
N GLY A 17 20.91 11.53 -50.16
CA GLY A 17 20.06 12.24 -49.21
C GLY A 17 18.64 11.65 -49.15
N VAL A 18 18.04 11.34 -50.30
CA VAL A 18 16.73 10.67 -50.37
C VAL A 18 16.79 9.27 -49.77
N LEU A 19 17.85 8.50 -50.06
CA LEU A 19 18.03 7.14 -49.53
C LEU A 19 18.19 7.15 -48.01
N PHE A 20 18.95 8.10 -47.46
CA PHE A 20 19.08 8.31 -46.02
C PHE A 20 17.77 8.76 -45.37
N ALA A 21 17.03 9.67 -46.00
CA ALA A 21 15.72 10.08 -45.51
C ALA A 21 14.75 8.90 -45.48
N LEU A 22 14.70 8.10 -46.56
CA LEU A 22 13.85 6.91 -46.64
C LEU A 22 14.24 5.87 -45.58
N TYR A 23 15.54 5.64 -45.38
CA TYR A 23 16.04 4.76 -44.32
C TYR A 23 15.68 5.27 -42.93
N TYR A 24 15.82 6.58 -42.69
CA TYR A 24 15.47 7.20 -41.43
C TYR A 24 13.97 7.04 -41.12
N PHE A 25 13.10 7.38 -42.07
CA PHE A 25 11.65 7.31 -41.87
C PHE A 25 11.11 5.89 -41.78
N LEU A 26 11.65 4.94 -42.55
CA LEU A 26 11.16 3.56 -42.57
C LEU A 26 11.76 2.67 -41.48
N PHE A 27 12.98 2.95 -41.00
CA PHE A 27 13.69 2.04 -40.09
C PHE A 27 14.12 2.67 -38.77
N LEU A 28 14.78 3.84 -38.78
CA LEU A 28 15.27 4.47 -37.53
C LEU A 28 14.14 5.06 -36.69
N ARG A 29 13.23 5.84 -37.31
CA ARG A 29 12.15 6.51 -36.59
C ARG A 29 11.21 5.51 -35.89
N PRO A 30 10.74 4.42 -36.51
CA PRO A 30 9.93 3.43 -35.81
C PRO A 30 10.67 2.72 -34.68
N ARG A 31 11.96 2.36 -34.87
CA ARG A 31 12.76 1.69 -33.84
C ARG A 31 12.97 2.58 -32.60
N THR A 32 13.28 3.86 -32.81
CA THR A 32 13.47 4.82 -31.71
C THR A 32 12.18 5.11 -30.94
N ILE A 33 11.03 5.18 -31.63
CA ILE A 33 9.72 5.31 -30.97
C ILE A 33 9.41 4.08 -30.12
N LEU A 34 9.65 2.87 -30.66
CA LEU A 34 9.41 1.62 -29.94
C LEU A 34 10.27 1.52 -28.67
N VAL A 35 11.57 1.79 -28.76
CA VAL A 35 12.47 1.77 -27.58
C VAL A 35 12.01 2.80 -26.54
N ARG A 36 11.65 4.02 -26.97
CA ARG A 36 11.13 5.05 -26.06
C ARG A 36 9.85 4.60 -25.34
N ASN A 37 8.93 3.95 -26.06
CA ASN A 37 7.69 3.45 -25.47
C ASN A 37 7.94 2.30 -24.50
N LEU A 38 8.86 1.38 -24.83
CA LEU A 38 9.27 0.30 -23.93
C LEU A 38 9.92 0.82 -22.65
N VAL A 39 10.81 1.82 -22.74
CA VAL A 39 11.43 2.45 -21.56
C VAL A 39 10.37 3.14 -20.68
N LYS A 40 9.40 3.85 -21.28
CA LYS A 40 8.29 4.43 -20.53
C LYS A 40 7.45 3.37 -19.83
N LEU A 41 7.08 2.31 -20.56
CA LEU A 41 6.32 1.19 -20.02
C LEU A 41 7.09 0.52 -18.87
N GLN A 42 8.38 0.25 -19.04
CA GLN A 42 9.23 -0.31 -18.01
C GLN A 42 9.22 0.55 -16.75
N SER A 43 9.39 1.87 -16.88
CA SER A 43 9.31 2.80 -15.75
C SER A 43 7.97 2.70 -15.02
N GLU A 44 6.85 2.65 -15.74
CA GLU A 44 5.51 2.54 -15.13
C GLU A 44 5.26 1.20 -14.45
N LEU A 45 5.68 0.09 -15.08
CA LEU A 45 5.61 -1.24 -14.48
C LEU A 45 6.46 -1.31 -13.21
N SER A 46 7.69 -0.76 -13.23
CA SER A 46 8.57 -0.70 -12.06
C SER A 46 7.99 0.11 -10.91
N LYS A 47 7.32 1.23 -11.18
CA LYS A 47 6.64 2.03 -10.14
C LYS A 47 5.49 1.24 -9.49
N ASN A 48 4.66 0.57 -10.29
CA ASN A 48 3.55 -0.23 -9.76
C ASN A 48 4.04 -1.43 -8.96
N ARG A 49 5.04 -2.15 -9.48
CA ARG A 49 5.73 -3.22 -8.76
C ARG A 49 6.31 -2.72 -7.43
N GLY A 50 6.99 -1.57 -7.44
CA GLY A 50 7.56 -0.94 -6.25
C GLY A 50 6.50 -0.62 -5.20
N GLY A 51 5.38 -0.01 -5.61
CA GLY A 51 4.28 0.33 -4.70
C GLY A 51 3.63 -0.91 -4.06
N LEU A 52 3.42 -1.98 -4.81
CA LEU A 52 2.93 -3.26 -4.26
C LEU A 52 3.94 -3.87 -3.26
N ALA A 53 5.22 -3.87 -3.60
CA ALA A 53 6.25 -4.36 -2.70
C ALA A 53 6.29 -3.55 -1.38
N GLU A 54 6.18 -2.22 -1.47
CA GLU A 54 6.13 -1.32 -0.32
C GLU A 54 4.89 -1.60 0.55
N ASN A 55 3.68 -1.70 -0.04
CA ASN A 55 2.45 -2.07 0.68
C ASN A 55 2.62 -3.37 1.45
N ARG A 56 3.10 -4.41 0.77
CA ARG A 56 3.31 -5.73 1.37
C ARG A 56 4.27 -5.67 2.54
N ILE A 57 5.38 -4.95 2.41
CA ILE A 57 6.37 -4.78 3.48
C ILE A 57 5.71 -4.13 4.68
N PHE A 58 5.00 -3.00 4.50
CA PHE A 58 4.40 -2.28 5.63
C PHE A 58 3.24 -3.03 6.29
N ILE A 59 2.47 -3.85 5.54
CA ILE A 59 1.48 -4.75 6.17
C ILE A 59 2.17 -5.78 7.07
N VAL A 60 3.28 -6.36 6.62
CA VAL A 60 4.06 -7.32 7.41
C VAL A 60 4.76 -6.64 8.60
N GLU A 61 5.26 -5.42 8.43
CA GLU A 61 5.86 -4.64 9.52
C GLU A 61 4.83 -4.24 10.57
N PHE A 62 3.64 -3.83 10.15
CA PHE A 62 2.52 -3.59 11.06
C PHE A 62 2.26 -4.84 11.91
N ALA A 63 2.23 -6.02 11.30
CA ALA A 63 1.99 -7.29 12.00
C ALA A 63 3.09 -7.68 13.00
N ARG A 64 4.26 -7.02 12.95
CA ARG A 64 5.43 -7.29 13.81
C ARG A 64 5.63 -6.25 14.89
N LEU A 65 4.77 -5.23 14.98
CA LEU A 65 4.88 -4.21 16.02
C LEU A 65 4.66 -4.84 17.40
N ASP A 66 5.35 -4.28 18.40
CA ASP A 66 5.19 -4.67 19.79
C ASP A 66 4.48 -3.54 20.54
N PRO A 67 3.30 -3.76 21.13
CA PRO A 67 2.57 -2.76 21.92
C PRO A 67 3.33 -2.28 23.16
N LYS A 68 4.41 -2.96 23.57
CA LYS A 68 5.32 -2.54 24.66
C LYS A 68 6.41 -1.56 24.21
N ASP A 69 6.63 -1.41 22.90
CA ASP A 69 7.63 -0.49 22.38
C ASP A 69 7.23 0.97 22.70
N PRO A 70 8.11 1.80 23.28
CA PRO A 70 7.83 3.22 23.52
C PRO A 70 7.41 4.00 22.26
N ASN A 71 7.86 3.55 21.09
CA ASN A 71 7.53 4.13 19.79
C ASN A 71 6.42 3.39 19.05
N PHE A 72 5.71 2.47 19.72
CA PHE A 72 4.66 1.64 19.12
C PHE A 72 3.64 2.48 18.33
N LEU A 73 3.07 3.51 18.97
CA LEU A 73 2.06 4.38 18.35
C LEU A 73 2.58 5.06 17.09
N PHE A 74 3.77 5.65 17.16
CA PHE A 74 4.40 6.31 16.02
C PHE A 74 4.65 5.33 14.87
N LYS A 75 5.21 4.14 15.16
CA LYS A 75 5.46 3.11 14.14
C LYS A 75 4.16 2.60 13.52
N LYS A 76 3.10 2.44 14.33
CA LYS A 76 1.77 2.01 13.89
C LYS A 76 1.14 3.00 12.93
N GLU A 77 1.11 4.27 13.30
CA GLU A 77 0.58 5.35 12.47
C GLU A 77 1.40 5.54 11.20
N GLN A 78 2.73 5.44 11.29
CA GLN A 78 3.62 5.50 10.13
C GLN A 78 3.35 4.36 9.15
N ALA A 79 3.27 3.11 9.61
CA ALA A 79 3.00 1.97 8.76
C ALA A 79 1.65 2.11 8.03
N LEU A 80 0.58 2.46 8.75
CA LEU A 80 -0.73 2.69 8.13
C LEU A 80 -0.72 3.86 7.14
N GLY A 81 -0.08 4.97 7.51
CA GLY A 81 0.01 6.16 6.65
C GLY A 81 0.77 5.88 5.35
N ILE A 82 1.81 5.05 5.40
CA ILE A 82 2.52 4.63 4.20
C ILE A 82 1.62 3.77 3.32
N ILE A 83 1.01 2.70 3.85
CA ILE A 83 0.11 1.81 3.07
C ILE A 83 -1.02 2.63 2.42
N GLN A 84 -1.64 3.56 3.16
CA GLN A 84 -2.69 4.44 2.63
C GLN A 84 -2.20 5.25 1.42
N ARG A 85 -1.05 5.90 1.57
CA ARG A 85 -0.46 6.75 0.53
C ARG A 85 -0.09 5.94 -0.71
N THR A 86 0.67 4.88 -0.55
CA THR A 86 1.16 4.04 -1.65
C THR A 86 0.03 3.30 -2.36
N ASN A 87 -1.01 2.89 -1.63
CA ASN A 87 -2.23 2.33 -2.21
C ASN A 87 -2.99 3.35 -3.07
N LYS A 88 -3.16 4.58 -2.57
CA LYS A 88 -3.81 5.67 -3.31
C LYS A 88 -3.04 6.04 -4.57
N GLU A 89 -1.73 6.26 -4.45
CA GLU A 89 -0.85 6.57 -5.58
C GLU A 89 -0.86 5.44 -6.62
N GLY A 90 -0.88 4.17 -6.18
CA GLY A 90 -1.01 3.03 -7.07
C GLY A 90 -2.32 3.02 -7.86
N LEU A 91 -3.45 3.31 -7.21
CA LEU A 91 -4.76 3.38 -7.87
C LEU A 91 -4.83 4.53 -8.88
N GLU A 92 -4.26 5.69 -8.54
CA GLU A 92 -4.15 6.83 -9.45
C GLU A 92 -3.30 6.46 -10.68
N ARG A 93 -2.13 5.86 -10.49
CA ARG A 93 -1.28 5.37 -11.60
C ARG A 93 -1.99 4.38 -12.50
N VAL A 94 -2.73 3.42 -11.94
CA VAL A 94 -3.48 2.44 -12.75
C VAL A 94 -4.59 3.12 -13.56
N LYS A 95 -5.30 4.08 -12.96
CA LYS A 95 -6.34 4.85 -13.67
C LYS A 95 -5.74 5.69 -14.79
N GLU A 96 -4.64 6.38 -14.53
CA GLU A 96 -3.88 7.13 -15.54
C GLU A 96 -3.39 6.22 -16.67
N ALA A 97 -2.87 5.03 -16.35
CA ALA A 97 -2.40 4.08 -17.36
C ALA A 97 -3.54 3.49 -18.22
N LYS A 98 -4.76 3.37 -17.67
CA LYS A 98 -5.96 2.95 -18.40
C LYS A 98 -6.58 4.05 -19.25
N THR A 99 -6.43 5.31 -18.85
CA THR A 99 -7.00 6.48 -19.54
C THR A 99 -6.02 7.13 -20.52
N GLY A 100 -4.72 6.98 -20.29
CA GLY A 100 -3.65 7.51 -21.13
C GLY A 100 -3.23 6.58 -22.26
N ASP A 101 -2.58 7.18 -23.27
CA ASP A 101 -1.97 6.58 -24.47
C ASP A 101 -0.94 5.44 -24.23
N LEU A 102 -0.78 4.96 -22.99
CA LEU A 102 0.17 3.90 -22.61
C LEU A 102 -0.20 2.53 -23.21
N LEU A 103 -1.48 2.31 -23.53
CA LEU A 103 -1.90 1.22 -24.42
C LEU A 103 -1.72 1.65 -25.87
N ILE A 104 -0.47 1.70 -26.36
CA ILE A 104 -0.07 1.81 -27.78
C ILE A 104 -1.23 2.32 -28.67
N ARG A 105 -1.71 3.53 -28.42
CA ARG A 105 -2.75 4.11 -29.25
C ARG A 105 -1.98 4.64 -30.45
N GLY A 106 -1.87 3.80 -31.47
CA GLY A 106 -1.49 4.29 -32.78
C GLY A 106 -2.35 5.50 -33.07
N GLU A 107 -1.74 6.64 -33.39
CA GLU A 107 -2.43 7.82 -33.87
C GLU A 107 -3.26 7.43 -35.11
N SER A 108 -4.50 7.00 -34.89
CA SER A 108 -5.53 6.91 -35.91
C SER A 108 -6.87 6.75 -35.23
N GLY A 109 -7.74 7.75 -35.43
CA GLY A 109 -9.14 7.60 -35.13
C GLY A 109 -9.72 6.36 -35.82
N ASN A 110 -10.70 5.76 -35.13
CA ASN A 110 -11.56 4.69 -35.58
C ASN A 110 -10.93 3.29 -35.82
N THR A 111 -11.39 2.38 -34.96
CA THR A 111 -11.45 0.92 -35.15
C THR A 111 -10.12 0.22 -35.42
N SER A 112 -9.64 -0.50 -34.40
CA SER A 112 -8.89 -1.76 -34.52
C SER A 112 -8.05 -1.90 -35.79
N LYS A 113 -6.94 -1.17 -35.89
CA LYS A 113 -5.85 -1.51 -36.80
C LYS A 113 -4.53 -1.39 -36.08
N ILE A 114 -4.11 -2.52 -35.52
CA ILE A 114 -2.71 -2.84 -35.27
C ILE A 114 -1.94 -2.50 -36.57
N PRO A 115 -0.76 -1.87 -36.52
CA PRO A 115 0.07 -1.66 -37.70
C PRO A 115 0.35 -3.02 -38.34
N THR A 116 -0.28 -3.28 -39.48
CA THR A 116 0.02 -4.45 -40.30
C THR A 116 1.29 -4.15 -41.09
N PHE A 117 2.35 -4.90 -40.80
CA PHE A 117 3.58 -4.87 -41.57
C PHE A 117 3.29 -5.33 -43.02
N PRO A 118 3.88 -4.70 -44.05
CA PRO A 118 3.92 -5.32 -45.37
C PRO A 118 4.75 -6.62 -45.27
N PRO A 119 4.31 -7.73 -45.90
CA PRO A 119 5.00 -9.00 -45.80
C PRO A 119 6.36 -8.88 -46.47
N ARG A 120 7.45 -8.87 -45.68
CA ARG A 120 8.80 -9.09 -46.20
C ARG A 120 9.26 -10.48 -45.82
N GLY A 121 9.74 -11.18 -46.85
CA GLY A 121 9.94 -12.62 -46.88
C GLY A 121 10.76 -13.20 -45.73
N ARG A 122 10.36 -14.42 -45.36
CA ARG A 122 11.10 -15.48 -44.66
C ARG A 122 12.55 -15.13 -44.29
N ALA A 123 12.75 -14.63 -43.06
CA ALA A 123 13.84 -15.04 -42.15
C ALA A 123 13.91 -14.14 -40.89
N SER A 124 12.85 -14.04 -40.08
CA SER A 124 12.91 -13.64 -38.64
C SER A 124 11.52 -13.54 -37.97
N VAL A 125 10.55 -14.38 -38.35
CA VAL A 125 9.11 -14.17 -38.05
C VAL A 125 8.69 -14.63 -36.63
N GLY A 126 9.62 -14.96 -35.73
CA GLY A 126 9.26 -15.50 -34.41
C GLY A 126 8.93 -14.46 -33.33
N MET A 127 9.62 -13.31 -33.31
CA MET A 127 9.64 -12.45 -32.12
C MET A 127 8.87 -11.13 -32.25
N ALA A 128 8.86 -10.49 -33.42
CA ALA A 128 8.26 -9.15 -33.58
C ALA A 128 6.72 -9.16 -33.58
N ASP A 129 6.08 -10.13 -34.26
CA ASP A 129 4.60 -10.27 -34.29
C ASP A 129 4.02 -10.72 -32.94
N SER A 130 4.84 -11.32 -32.06
CA SER A 130 4.41 -11.79 -30.74
C SER A 130 4.41 -10.70 -29.66
N LEU A 131 5.12 -9.59 -29.89
CA LEU A 131 5.37 -8.57 -28.86
C LEU A 131 4.28 -7.50 -28.83
N ASP A 132 3.79 -6.97 -29.96
CA ASP A 132 2.88 -5.81 -29.93
C ASP A 132 1.45 -6.16 -29.46
N GLY A 133 0.89 -7.28 -29.90
CA GLY A 133 -0.46 -7.69 -29.50
C GLY A 133 -0.52 -8.50 -28.19
N GLY A 134 0.57 -9.19 -27.85
CA GLY A 134 0.67 -10.02 -26.65
C GLY A 134 1.05 -9.20 -25.41
N LEU A 135 2.05 -8.31 -25.53
CA LEU A 135 2.50 -7.48 -24.41
C LEU A 135 1.42 -6.49 -23.97
N ALA A 136 0.73 -5.84 -24.92
CA ALA A 136 -0.35 -4.91 -24.59
C ALA A 136 -1.47 -5.58 -23.78
N ARG A 137 -1.93 -6.77 -24.21
CA ARG A 137 -2.93 -7.58 -23.48
C ARG A 137 -2.43 -8.02 -22.10
N SER A 138 -1.17 -8.43 -22.01
CA SER A 138 -0.54 -8.78 -20.75
C SER A 138 -0.47 -7.59 -19.78
N VAL A 139 -0.09 -6.41 -20.26
CA VAL A 139 0.00 -5.18 -19.45
C VAL A 139 -1.38 -4.72 -18.99
N GLU A 140 -2.38 -4.78 -19.86
CA GLU A 140 -3.77 -4.47 -19.47
C GLU A 140 -4.27 -5.42 -18.38
N ALA A 141 -3.98 -6.72 -18.52
CA ALA A 141 -4.30 -7.71 -17.49
C ALA A 141 -3.55 -7.45 -16.17
N LEU A 142 -2.27 -7.05 -16.21
CA LEU A 142 -1.53 -6.63 -15.01
C LEU A 142 -2.23 -5.47 -14.32
N TYR A 143 -2.61 -4.42 -15.04
CA TYR A 143 -3.31 -3.28 -14.44
C TYR A 143 -4.66 -3.65 -13.86
N GLY A 144 -5.39 -4.57 -14.49
CA GLY A 144 -6.63 -5.13 -13.92
C GLY A 144 -6.39 -5.85 -12.58
N LYS A 145 -5.35 -6.69 -12.51
CA LYS A 145 -4.96 -7.39 -11.27
C LYS A 145 -4.49 -6.41 -10.20
N THR A 146 -3.67 -5.43 -10.57
CA THR A 146 -3.17 -4.39 -9.66
C THR A 146 -4.29 -3.59 -9.06
N GLU A 147 -5.26 -3.12 -9.85
CA GLU A 147 -6.43 -2.43 -9.32
C GLU A 147 -7.22 -3.30 -8.34
N ASN A 148 -7.41 -4.60 -8.65
CA ASN A 148 -8.10 -5.52 -7.75
C ASN A 148 -7.37 -5.66 -6.40
N VAL A 149 -6.05 -5.87 -6.42
CA VAL A 149 -5.22 -5.98 -5.22
C VAL A 149 -5.27 -4.68 -4.40
N LEU A 150 -5.06 -3.53 -5.04
CA LEU A 150 -5.07 -2.23 -4.37
C LEU A 150 -6.44 -1.87 -3.77
N ASN A 151 -7.54 -2.21 -4.45
CA ASN A 151 -8.89 -2.02 -3.89
C ASN A 151 -9.13 -2.88 -2.65
N ARG A 152 -8.71 -4.16 -2.68
CA ARG A 152 -8.80 -5.05 -1.53
C ARG A 152 -7.90 -4.59 -0.37
N GLN A 153 -6.70 -4.10 -0.66
CA GLN A 153 -5.82 -3.44 0.33
C GLN A 153 -6.51 -2.22 0.93
N GLY A 154 -7.17 -1.40 0.12
CA GLY A 154 -7.95 -0.25 0.58
C GLY A 154 -8.99 -0.65 1.63
N SER A 155 -9.75 -1.72 1.39
CA SER A 155 -10.73 -2.22 2.37
C SER A 155 -10.10 -2.73 3.66
N VAL A 156 -8.93 -3.38 3.60
CA VAL A 156 -8.19 -3.81 4.80
C VAL A 156 -7.73 -2.60 5.61
N VAL A 157 -7.17 -1.60 4.93
CA VAL A 157 -6.68 -0.36 5.54
C VAL A 157 -7.82 0.44 6.16
N GLU A 158 -8.98 0.52 5.52
CA GLU A 158 -10.16 1.18 6.05
C GLU A 158 -10.63 0.51 7.35
N LYS A 159 -10.69 -0.83 7.38
CA LYS A 159 -11.01 -1.59 8.60
C LYS A 159 -10.00 -1.34 9.72
N LEU A 160 -8.70 -1.40 9.42
CA LEU A 160 -7.65 -1.11 10.39
C LEU A 160 -7.72 0.32 10.92
N SER A 161 -8.01 1.29 10.05
CA SER A 161 -8.13 2.71 10.43
C SER A 161 -9.35 2.96 11.31
N GLY A 162 -10.49 2.31 11.02
CA GLY A 162 -11.68 2.35 11.86
C GLY A 162 -11.41 1.80 13.25
N LEU A 163 -10.87 0.58 13.33
CA LEU A 163 -10.47 -0.03 14.61
C LEU A 163 -9.47 0.84 15.38
N GLY A 164 -8.43 1.32 14.69
CA GLY A 164 -7.42 2.19 15.30
C GLY A 164 -8.01 3.49 15.85
N SER A 165 -8.99 4.09 15.18
CA SER A 165 -9.71 5.26 15.68
C SER A 165 -10.53 4.93 16.94
N SER A 166 -11.27 3.81 16.92
CA SER A 166 -12.09 3.37 18.04
C SER A 166 -11.28 2.98 19.27
N LEU A 167 -10.09 2.41 19.06
CA LEU A 167 -9.18 1.96 20.11
C LEU A 167 -8.15 3.03 20.50
N SER A 168 -8.08 4.15 19.79
CA SER A 168 -7.05 5.19 19.98
C SER A 168 -6.86 5.59 21.44
N SER A 169 -7.96 5.82 22.16
CA SER A 169 -7.93 6.25 23.56
C SER A 169 -7.29 5.22 24.50
N ILE A 170 -7.35 3.92 24.19
CA ILE A 170 -6.64 2.88 24.96
C ILE A 170 -5.13 3.08 24.84
N TYR A 171 -4.63 3.35 23.64
CA TYR A 171 -3.19 3.49 23.41
C TYR A 171 -2.62 4.77 24.00
N TYR A 172 -3.36 5.88 23.89
CA TYR A 172 -2.92 7.20 24.37
C TYR A 172 -3.03 7.37 25.88
N TYR A 173 -3.89 6.59 26.55
CA TYR A 173 -3.98 6.64 28.01
C TYR A 173 -2.75 6.02 28.67
N ASP A 174 -2.18 6.71 29.65
CA ASP A 174 -1.06 6.24 30.45
C ASP A 174 -1.40 6.33 31.95
N PRO A 175 -1.74 5.20 32.61
CA PRO A 175 -2.08 5.18 34.03
C PRO A 175 -0.92 5.62 34.92
N LYS A 176 0.34 5.50 34.47
CA LYS A 176 1.49 5.99 35.25
C LYS A 176 1.45 7.49 35.39
N THR A 177 1.26 8.17 34.26
CA THR A 177 1.14 9.62 34.23
C THR A 177 -0.16 10.09 34.90
N ASP A 178 -1.27 9.39 34.69
CA ASP A 178 -2.59 9.85 35.14
C ASP A 178 -2.96 9.48 36.57
N LEU A 179 -2.42 8.40 37.12
CA LEU A 179 -2.75 7.89 38.45
C LEU A 179 -1.54 7.83 39.37
N GLU A 180 -0.41 7.28 38.91
CA GLU A 180 0.77 7.06 39.77
C GLU A 180 1.48 8.36 40.15
N SER A 181 1.42 9.40 39.29
CA SER A 181 2.08 10.69 39.52
C SER A 181 1.42 11.55 40.62
N LEU A 182 0.17 11.25 40.99
CA LEU A 182 -0.61 12.01 41.95
C LEU A 182 -0.54 11.39 43.35
N ASP A 183 -0.61 12.23 44.39
CA ASP A 183 -0.67 11.76 45.78
C ASP A 183 -2.10 11.31 46.17
N VAL A 184 -2.22 10.09 46.72
CA VAL A 184 -3.52 9.48 47.06
C VAL A 184 -4.27 10.22 48.17
N VAL A 185 -3.58 11.00 49.01
CA VAL A 185 -4.19 11.69 50.14
C VAL A 185 -4.61 13.11 49.74
N SER A 186 -3.66 13.90 49.27
CA SER A 186 -3.85 15.32 48.96
C SER A 186 -4.57 15.57 47.63
N GLN A 187 -4.52 14.63 46.69
CA GLN A 187 -5.14 14.76 45.36
C GLN A 187 -6.24 13.71 45.11
N LYS A 188 -6.90 13.22 46.17
CA LYS A 188 -7.90 12.15 46.08
C LYS A 188 -9.06 12.47 45.13
N GLU A 189 -9.57 13.70 45.13
CA GLU A 189 -10.73 14.08 44.30
C GLU A 189 -10.35 14.11 42.81
N GLU A 190 -9.13 14.52 42.50
CA GLU A 190 -8.60 14.50 41.14
C GLU A 190 -8.42 13.07 40.64
N LEU A 191 -7.90 12.17 41.49
CA LEU A 191 -7.76 10.75 41.18
C LEU A 191 -9.11 10.06 40.93
N ILE A 192 -10.12 10.37 41.73
CA ILE A 192 -11.50 9.88 41.54
C ILE A 192 -12.02 10.38 40.19
N ALA A 193 -11.92 11.69 39.91
CA ALA A 193 -12.40 12.26 38.65
C ALA A 193 -11.70 11.67 37.42
N ARG A 194 -10.37 11.46 37.46
CA ARG A 194 -9.61 10.83 36.37
C ARG A 194 -10.02 9.36 36.17
N SER A 195 -10.24 8.63 37.26
CA SER A 195 -10.68 7.23 37.20
C SER A 195 -12.10 7.09 36.65
N GLU A 196 -13.03 7.96 37.07
CA GLU A 196 -14.40 8.01 36.54
C GLU A 196 -14.40 8.40 35.04
N ALA A 197 -13.53 9.31 34.62
CA ALA A 197 -13.34 9.65 33.22
C ALA A 197 -12.82 8.46 32.39
N ALA A 198 -11.84 7.71 32.93
CA ALA A 198 -11.32 6.51 32.29
C ALA A 198 -12.41 5.42 32.14
N ILE A 199 -13.19 5.14 33.19
CA ILE A 199 -14.33 4.21 33.14
C ILE A 199 -15.32 4.61 32.03
N LYS A 200 -15.66 5.90 31.96
CA LYS A 200 -16.57 6.42 30.94
C LYS A 200 -16.00 6.28 29.53
N GLY A 201 -14.69 6.50 29.37
CA GLY A 201 -13.96 6.28 28.12
C GLY A 201 -14.04 4.82 27.68
N LEU A 202 -13.67 3.90 28.56
CA LEU A 202 -13.71 2.46 28.31
C LEU A 202 -15.13 1.97 27.97
N SER A 203 -16.15 2.48 28.66
CA SER A 203 -17.56 2.15 28.37
C SER A 203 -17.99 2.58 26.96
N ARG A 204 -17.52 3.74 26.48
CA ARG A 204 -17.78 4.21 25.11
C ARG A 204 -17.08 3.33 24.08
N ILE A 205 -15.85 2.92 24.36
CA ILE A 205 -15.09 2.02 23.48
C ILE A 205 -15.79 0.67 23.37
N SER A 206 -16.16 0.07 24.51
CA SER A 206 -16.93 -1.17 24.56
C SER A 206 -18.22 -1.10 23.73
N ALA A 207 -18.99 -0.01 23.86
CA ALA A 207 -20.21 0.18 23.09
C ALA A 207 -19.95 0.31 21.57
N GLY A 208 -18.89 1.02 21.17
CA GLY A 208 -18.53 1.24 19.77
C GLY A 208 -17.86 0.04 19.09
N LEU A 209 -17.23 -0.86 19.85
CA LEU A 209 -16.49 -2.00 19.32
C LEU A 209 -17.38 -2.94 18.50
N LYS A 210 -18.62 -3.19 18.94
CA LYS A 210 -19.56 -4.08 18.23
C LYS A 210 -19.97 -3.55 16.85
N GLU A 211 -19.97 -2.23 16.65
CA GLU A 211 -20.37 -1.63 15.38
C GLU A 211 -19.26 -1.70 14.32
N GLN A 212 -18.00 -1.64 14.76
CA GLN A 212 -16.85 -1.53 13.85
C GLN A 212 -16.13 -2.84 13.53
N THR A 213 -16.36 -3.88 14.33
CA THR A 213 -15.60 -5.14 14.24
C THR A 213 -16.26 -6.16 13.31
N GLY A 214 -17.53 -5.98 12.97
CA GLY A 214 -18.28 -6.90 12.12
C GLY A 214 -18.29 -8.31 12.71
N ASP A 215 -17.68 -9.26 12.01
CA ASP A 215 -17.58 -10.67 12.44
C ASP A 215 -16.36 -10.97 13.34
N LEU A 216 -15.51 -9.98 13.62
CA LEU A 216 -14.33 -10.20 14.47
C LEU A 216 -14.75 -10.37 15.93
N SER A 217 -14.17 -11.36 16.60
CA SER A 217 -14.38 -11.59 18.03
C SER A 217 -13.79 -10.44 18.84
N THR A 218 -14.63 -9.77 19.63
CA THR A 218 -14.23 -8.69 20.54
C THR A 218 -14.13 -9.13 22.00
N ASP A 219 -14.43 -10.40 22.29
CA ASP A 219 -14.55 -10.93 23.65
C ASP A 219 -13.31 -10.69 24.50
N SER A 220 -12.11 -10.85 23.95
CA SER A 220 -10.86 -10.65 24.70
C SER A 220 -10.69 -9.19 25.15
N VAL A 221 -10.90 -8.25 24.22
CA VAL A 221 -10.85 -6.81 24.52
C VAL A 221 -11.95 -6.41 25.49
N GLN A 222 -13.16 -6.94 25.30
CA GLN A 222 -14.29 -6.67 26.20
C GLN A 222 -14.03 -7.16 27.62
N ASN A 223 -13.51 -8.39 27.77
CA ASN A 223 -13.17 -8.96 29.07
C ASN A 223 -12.09 -8.12 29.79
N GLU A 224 -11.09 -7.64 29.06
CA GLU A 224 -10.03 -6.82 29.67
C GLU A 224 -10.51 -5.39 29.97
N ILE A 225 -11.44 -4.83 29.16
CA ILE A 225 -12.16 -3.61 29.51
C ILE A 225 -12.92 -3.79 30.83
N ASP A 226 -13.69 -4.87 30.97
CA ASP A 226 -14.53 -5.11 32.13
C ASP A 226 -13.70 -5.22 33.42
N LYS A 227 -12.58 -5.96 33.37
CA LYS A 227 -11.61 -6.03 34.48
C LYS A 227 -11.00 -4.67 34.81
N THR A 228 -10.62 -3.90 33.80
CA THR A 228 -10.03 -2.57 34.00
C THR A 228 -11.03 -1.61 34.66
N VAL A 229 -12.30 -1.66 34.25
CA VAL A 229 -13.39 -0.89 34.85
C VAL A 229 -13.66 -1.33 36.30
N GLU A 230 -13.60 -2.63 36.58
CA GLU A 230 -13.74 -3.16 37.94
C GLU A 230 -12.64 -2.63 38.86
N SER A 231 -11.37 -2.74 38.47
CA SER A 231 -10.22 -2.27 39.26
C SER A 231 -10.25 -0.75 39.48
N LEU A 232 -10.61 0.03 38.45
CA LEU A 232 -10.83 1.47 38.60
C LEU A 232 -11.94 1.78 39.62
N SER A 233 -13.01 0.98 39.63
CA SER A 233 -14.12 1.12 40.58
C SER A 233 -13.70 0.77 42.01
N VAL A 234 -12.90 -0.30 42.18
CA VAL A 234 -12.28 -0.67 43.46
C VAL A 234 -11.39 0.46 43.96
N PHE A 235 -10.51 0.99 43.11
CA PHE A 235 -9.64 2.11 43.44
C PHE A 235 -10.41 3.36 43.91
N ILE A 236 -11.48 3.74 43.20
CA ILE A 236 -12.35 4.85 43.62
C ILE A 236 -12.95 4.59 45.00
N ASN A 237 -13.44 3.38 45.27
CA ASN A 237 -14.04 3.03 46.55
C ASN A 237 -13.01 3.07 47.70
N LEU A 238 -11.79 2.59 47.47
CA LEU A 238 -10.70 2.66 48.43
C LEU A 238 -10.36 4.12 48.79
N LEU A 239 -10.25 5.00 47.79
CA LEU A 239 -10.03 6.44 48.01
C LEU A 239 -11.17 7.10 48.79
N LYS A 240 -12.43 6.78 48.48
CA LYS A 240 -13.61 7.31 49.17
C LYS A 240 -13.67 6.86 50.64
N ASN A 241 -13.22 5.64 50.92
CA ASN A 241 -13.19 5.06 52.26
C ASN A 241 -11.94 5.45 53.08
N GLY A 242 -10.98 6.17 52.48
CA GLY A 242 -9.73 6.57 53.12
C GLY A 242 -8.70 5.44 53.25
N ASP A 243 -8.88 4.32 52.55
CA ASP A 243 -7.89 3.24 52.48
C ASP A 243 -6.83 3.57 51.41
N TYR A 244 -5.90 4.45 51.80
CA TYR A 244 -4.85 4.93 50.91
C TYR A 244 -3.77 3.89 50.61
N GLN A 245 -3.59 2.89 51.47
CA GLN A 245 -2.62 1.83 51.21
C GLN A 245 -3.20 0.86 50.17
N GLY A 246 -4.45 0.41 50.35
CA GLY A 246 -5.14 -0.38 49.33
C GLY A 246 -5.19 0.36 47.99
N ALA A 247 -5.48 1.66 48.01
CA ALA A 247 -5.49 2.47 46.78
C ALA A 247 -4.12 2.50 46.07
N LYS A 248 -3.00 2.53 46.81
CA LYS A 248 -1.65 2.46 46.22
C LYS A 248 -1.38 1.10 45.59
N ASP A 249 -1.80 0.02 46.24
CA ASP A 249 -1.62 -1.34 45.74
C ASP A 249 -2.44 -1.54 44.45
N GLU A 250 -3.69 -1.06 44.43
CA GLU A 250 -4.60 -1.16 43.29
C GLU A 250 -4.10 -0.39 42.04
N ARG A 251 -3.37 0.73 42.21
CA ARG A 251 -2.78 1.47 41.08
C ARG A 251 -1.88 0.60 40.21
N SER A 252 -1.08 -0.27 40.84
CA SER A 252 -0.17 -1.14 40.12
C SER A 252 -0.94 -2.15 39.27
N GLU A 253 -2.07 -2.66 39.80
CA GLU A 253 -2.95 -3.57 39.06
C GLU A 253 -3.62 -2.87 37.88
N ILE A 254 -4.12 -1.64 38.06
CA ILE A 254 -4.68 -0.83 36.97
C ILE A 254 -3.65 -0.62 35.85
N SER A 255 -2.40 -0.31 36.20
CA SER A 255 -1.31 -0.12 35.21
C SER A 255 -1.06 -1.39 34.40
N ASN A 256 -1.02 -2.55 35.07
CA ASN A 256 -0.87 -3.85 34.40
C ASN A 256 -2.08 -4.21 33.52
N GLN A 257 -3.30 -3.93 33.97
CA GLN A 257 -4.52 -4.18 33.19
C GLN A 257 -4.61 -3.30 31.95
N PHE A 258 -4.24 -2.01 32.05
CA PHE A 258 -4.17 -1.16 30.85
C PHE A 258 -3.10 -1.63 29.86
N GLN A 259 -1.97 -2.16 30.35
CA GLN A 259 -0.96 -2.74 29.46
C GLN A 259 -1.49 -3.99 28.74
N ARG A 260 -2.17 -4.89 29.46
CA ARG A 260 -2.87 -6.03 28.84
C ARG A 260 -3.95 -5.58 27.86
N LEU A 261 -4.71 -4.54 28.20
CA LEU A 261 -5.73 -3.98 27.32
C LEU A 261 -5.13 -3.41 26.02
N LYS A 262 -3.96 -2.77 26.07
CA LYS A 262 -3.23 -2.34 24.88
C LYS A 262 -2.80 -3.53 24.01
N GLU A 263 -2.37 -4.62 24.62
CA GLU A 263 -2.01 -5.86 23.93
C GLU A 263 -3.22 -6.50 23.24
N GLU A 264 -4.34 -6.65 23.95
CA GLU A 264 -5.57 -7.22 23.40
C GLU A 264 -6.18 -6.34 22.30
N ALA A 265 -6.17 -5.01 22.48
CA ALA A 265 -6.60 -4.06 21.46
C ALA A 265 -5.77 -4.21 20.18
N PHE A 266 -4.46 -4.41 20.31
CA PHE A 266 -3.59 -4.61 19.17
C PHE A 266 -3.79 -6.00 18.53
N GLU A 267 -3.99 -7.06 19.31
CA GLU A 267 -4.32 -8.38 18.76
C GLU A 267 -5.65 -8.37 17.98
N LEU A 268 -6.63 -7.56 18.40
CA LEU A 268 -7.84 -7.32 17.61
C LEU A 268 -7.52 -6.65 16.26
N GLU A 269 -6.64 -5.65 16.22
CA GLU A 269 -6.18 -5.06 14.95
C GLU A 269 -5.43 -6.11 14.10
N LEU A 270 -4.58 -6.94 14.71
CA LEU A 270 -3.87 -8.02 14.04
C LEU A 270 -4.80 -9.09 13.48
N SER A 271 -5.96 -9.33 14.08
CA SER A 271 -6.94 -10.29 13.57
C SER A 271 -7.42 -9.93 12.15
N VAL A 272 -7.47 -8.64 11.80
CA VAL A 272 -7.75 -8.18 10.43
C VAL A 272 -6.66 -8.62 9.47
N ILE A 273 -5.39 -8.49 9.88
CA ILE A 273 -4.23 -8.83 9.06
C ILE A 273 -4.06 -10.35 8.94
N LYS A 274 -4.33 -11.07 10.03
CA LYS A 274 -4.27 -12.54 10.10
C LYS A 274 -5.47 -13.22 9.44
N SER A 275 -6.50 -12.48 9.04
CA SER A 275 -7.69 -13.05 8.39
C SER A 275 -7.36 -13.72 7.05
N ASP A 276 -8.12 -14.77 6.70
CA ASP A 276 -7.95 -15.51 5.44
C ASP A 276 -7.99 -14.59 4.21
N GLY A 277 -8.84 -13.56 4.25
CA GLY A 277 -8.96 -12.57 3.18
C GLY A 277 -7.67 -11.77 2.96
N THR A 278 -7.00 -11.37 4.05
CA THR A 278 -5.73 -10.63 4.01
C THR A 278 -4.56 -11.56 3.67
N VAL A 279 -4.52 -12.79 4.19
CA VAL A 279 -3.50 -13.78 3.80
C VAL A 279 -3.57 -14.09 2.31
N LYS A 280 -4.78 -14.27 1.77
CA LYS A 280 -5.00 -14.45 0.33
C LYS A 280 -4.58 -13.20 -0.45
N LEU A 281 -4.89 -12.01 0.05
CA LEU A 281 -4.46 -10.75 -0.56
C LEU A 281 -2.94 -10.64 -0.68
N LEU A 282 -2.21 -10.93 0.40
CA LEU A 282 -0.74 -10.91 0.40
C LEU A 282 -0.15 -11.97 -0.55
N THR A 283 -0.84 -13.10 -0.71
CA THR A 283 -0.46 -14.15 -1.66
C THR A 283 -0.67 -13.66 -3.10
N ASP A 284 -1.83 -13.09 -3.41
CA ASP A 284 -2.16 -12.54 -4.73
C ASP A 284 -1.19 -11.40 -5.10
N GLU A 285 -0.87 -10.53 -4.14
CA GLU A 285 0.11 -9.46 -4.29
C GLU A 285 1.52 -10.01 -4.57
N THR A 286 1.95 -11.05 -3.84
CA THR A 286 3.24 -11.70 -4.07
C THR A 286 3.32 -12.28 -5.49
N ASN A 287 2.27 -12.97 -5.93
CA ASN A 287 2.19 -13.53 -7.28
C ASN A 287 2.22 -12.42 -8.34
N LEU A 288 1.53 -11.30 -8.08
CA LEU A 288 1.50 -10.17 -8.99
C LEU A 288 2.87 -9.47 -9.09
N ILE A 289 3.60 -9.30 -7.98
CA ILE A 289 4.97 -8.77 -7.98
C ILE A 289 5.88 -9.65 -8.84
N LEU A 290 5.80 -10.98 -8.71
CA LEU A 290 6.57 -11.91 -9.55
C LEU A 290 6.19 -11.79 -11.02
N GLU A 291 4.91 -11.57 -11.32
CA GLU A 291 4.43 -11.35 -12.68
C GLU A 291 5.01 -10.04 -13.27
N TYR A 292 5.06 -8.97 -12.49
CA TYR A 292 5.74 -7.72 -12.86
C TYR A 292 7.22 -7.95 -13.15
N ASP A 293 7.94 -8.65 -12.27
CA ASP A 293 9.37 -8.93 -12.43
C ASP A 293 9.63 -9.68 -13.74
N PHE A 294 8.80 -10.69 -14.06
CA PHE A 294 8.87 -11.40 -15.35
C PHE A 294 8.70 -10.47 -16.57
N TYR A 295 7.73 -9.56 -16.56
CA TYR A 295 7.52 -8.66 -17.70
C TYR A 295 8.59 -7.57 -17.80
N LEU A 296 9.12 -7.10 -16.68
CA LEU A 296 10.25 -6.17 -16.65
C LEU A 296 11.49 -6.81 -17.29
N GLU A 297 11.85 -8.03 -16.89
CA GLU A 297 12.96 -8.79 -17.50
C GLU A 297 12.77 -8.99 -19.01
N LYS A 298 11.53 -9.29 -19.43
CA LYS A 298 11.19 -9.45 -20.86
C LYS A 298 11.38 -8.15 -21.63
N ILE A 299 10.95 -7.01 -21.08
CA ILE A 299 11.12 -5.69 -21.70
C ILE A 299 12.61 -5.34 -21.78
N ASP A 300 13.37 -5.56 -20.70
CA ASP A 300 14.81 -5.32 -20.66
C ASP A 300 15.57 -6.12 -21.71
N SER A 301 15.23 -7.41 -21.87
CA SER A 301 15.80 -8.25 -22.92
C SER A 301 15.55 -7.69 -24.33
N VAL A 302 14.33 -7.19 -24.58
CA VAL A 302 13.96 -6.60 -25.88
C VAL A 302 14.69 -5.27 -26.12
N ILE A 303 14.88 -4.44 -25.09
CA ILE A 303 15.63 -3.20 -25.19
C ILE A 303 17.11 -3.49 -25.50
N ASN A 304 17.73 -4.39 -24.74
CA ASN A 304 19.17 -4.70 -24.86
C ASN A 304 19.54 -5.41 -26.17
N THR A 305 18.61 -6.17 -26.76
CA THR A 305 18.83 -6.80 -28.08
C THR A 305 18.58 -5.85 -29.26
N ARG A 306 17.99 -4.68 -29.01
CA ARG A 306 17.62 -3.67 -30.03
C ARG A 306 18.38 -2.36 -29.89
N ILE A 307 19.34 -2.25 -28.97
CA ILE A 307 20.39 -1.23 -28.98
C ILE A 307 21.56 -1.80 -29.76
#